data_AF-A0A1J0TQ10-F1
#
_entry.id   AF-A0A1J0TQ10-F1
#
_cell.length_a   1.000
_cell.length_b   1.000
_cell.length_c   1.000
_cell.angle_alpha   90.00
_cell.angle_beta   90.00
_cell.angle_gamma   90.00
#
_symmetry.space_group_name_H-M   'P 1'
#
loop_
_entity.id
_entity.type
_entity.pdbx_description
1 polymer ?
#
loop_
_entity_poly.entity_id
_entity_poly.type
_entity_poly.pdbx_seq_one_letter_code
_entity_poly.pdbx_strand_id
1 'polypeptide(L)'
;MLSPVPLSVAFAGTAAAQTDISVVGMSQEQAQQVLSDAGVPYIILNRSGSTMQNCRVTEQRDRGYDVEVEYDWDHENKEWDKTEVEVWRGLALVVFCD
;
A
#
# COMPACT_ATOMS: atom_id res chain seq x y z
N MET A 1 30.73 20.03 35.05
CA MET A 1 29.52 19.20 35.10
C MET A 1 28.79 19.40 33.78
N LEU A 2 28.90 18.44 32.86
CA LEU A 2 28.31 18.50 31.53
C LEU A 2 26.95 17.79 31.57
N SER A 3 25.85 18.53 31.46
CA SER A 3 24.51 17.95 31.27
C SER A 3 24.37 17.45 29.83
N PRO A 4 23.86 16.23 29.59
CA PRO A 4 23.49 15.79 28.26
C PRO A 4 22.13 16.40 27.87
N VAL A 5 22.07 16.95 26.66
CA VAL A 5 20.84 17.42 26.00
C VAL A 5 20.04 16.19 25.55
N PRO A 6 18.71 16.13 25.75
CA PRO A 6 17.93 15.04 25.18
C PRO A 6 17.88 15.15 23.65
N LEU A 7 18.38 14.12 22.96
CA LEU A 7 18.12 13.90 21.55
C LEU A 7 16.61 13.67 21.39
N SER A 8 15.90 14.67 20.87
CA SER A 8 14.54 14.47 20.35
C SER A 8 14.65 13.62 19.08
N VAL A 9 14.46 12.31 19.21
CA VAL A 9 14.28 11.41 18.07
C VAL A 9 12.91 11.72 17.49
N ALA A 10 12.88 12.58 16.47
CA ALA A 10 11.71 12.72 15.61
C ALA A 10 11.53 11.38 14.90
N PHE A 11 10.58 10.57 15.36
CA PHE A 11 10.01 9.50 14.55
C PHE A 11 9.35 10.17 13.35
N ALA A 12 10.12 10.29 12.27
CA ALA A 12 9.58 10.60 10.96
C ALA A 12 8.78 9.38 10.53
N GLY A 13 7.50 9.33 10.91
CA GLY A 13 6.56 8.41 10.29
C GLY A 13 6.64 8.63 8.79
N THR A 14 7.06 7.60 8.06
CA THR A 14 7.00 7.59 6.60
C THR A 14 5.53 7.54 6.24
N ALA A 15 4.87 8.71 6.18
CA ALA A 15 3.61 8.85 5.48
C ALA A 15 3.88 8.40 4.03
N ALA A 16 3.47 7.17 3.71
CA ALA A 16 3.65 6.64 2.38
C ALA A 16 2.91 7.57 1.41
N ALA A 17 3.61 7.95 0.35
CA ALA A 17 3.09 8.84 -0.66
C ALA A 17 1.78 8.26 -1.20
N GLN A 18 0.70 9.04 -1.13
CA GLN A 18 -0.47 8.84 -1.97
C GLN A 18 0.05 8.81 -3.41
N THR A 19 0.12 7.63 -4.01
CA THR A 19 0.76 7.51 -5.33
C THR A 19 -0.11 8.21 -6.36
N ASP A 20 0.45 9.20 -7.05
CA ASP A 20 -0.21 9.92 -8.18
C ASP A 20 -0.44 9.02 -9.41
N ILE A 21 -0.40 7.70 -9.22
CA ILE A 21 -0.54 6.71 -10.27
C ILE A 21 -2.03 6.51 -10.54
N SER A 22 -2.46 7.02 -11.69
CA SER A 22 -3.79 6.80 -12.23
C SER A 22 -3.73 5.83 -13.40
N VAL A 23 -4.45 4.71 -13.27
CA VAL A 23 -4.59 3.69 -14.32
C VAL A 23 -5.99 3.65 -14.95
N VAL A 24 -6.88 4.56 -14.53
CA VAL A 24 -8.22 4.69 -15.12
C VAL A 24 -8.11 4.98 -16.62
N GLY A 25 -8.87 4.23 -17.43
CA GLY A 25 -8.86 4.31 -18.89
C GLY A 25 -7.86 3.37 -19.57
N MET A 26 -6.89 2.80 -18.84
CA MET A 26 -5.95 1.81 -19.38
C MET A 26 -6.63 0.46 -19.60
N SER A 27 -6.05 -0.37 -20.48
CA SER A 27 -6.40 -1.79 -20.48
C SER A 27 -6.00 -2.42 -19.14
N GLN A 28 -6.66 -3.53 -18.78
CA GLN A 28 -6.30 -4.24 -17.54
C GLN A 28 -4.82 -4.64 -17.54
N GLU A 29 -4.31 -5.13 -18.67
CA GLU A 29 -2.93 -5.60 -18.79
C GLU A 29 -1.91 -4.45 -18.66
N GLN A 30 -2.19 -3.29 -19.27
CA GLN A 30 -1.38 -2.08 -19.09
C GLN A 30 -1.41 -1.58 -17.65
N ALA A 31 -2.58 -1.55 -17.02
CA ALA A 31 -2.72 -1.14 -15.63
C ALA A 31 -1.93 -2.05 -14.69
N GLN A 32 -2.00 -3.37 -14.90
CA GLN A 32 -1.24 -4.35 -14.10
C GLN A 32 0.26 -4.14 -14.24
N GLN A 33 0.74 -3.89 -15.45
CA GLN A 33 2.15 -3.61 -15.70
C GLN A 33 2.62 -2.33 -14.98
N VAL A 34 1.89 -1.22 -15.16
CA VAL A 34 2.22 0.07 -14.53
C VAL A 34 2.26 -0.04 -13.00
N LEU A 35 1.27 -0.71 -12.40
CA LEU A 35 1.21 -0.88 -10.95
C LEU A 35 2.31 -1.82 -10.45
N SER A 36 2.63 -2.88 -11.20
CA SER A 36 3.73 -3.79 -10.86
C SER A 36 5.08 -3.08 -10.92
N ASP A 37 5.34 -2.30 -11.97
CA ASP A 37 6.60 -1.57 -12.15
C ASP A 37 6.79 -0.49 -11.08
N ALA A 38 5.69 0.10 -10.60
CA ALA A 38 5.70 1.06 -9.51
C ALA A 38 5.71 0.43 -8.11
N GLY A 39 5.62 -0.90 -8.01
CA GLY A 39 5.52 -1.60 -6.72
C GLY A 39 4.24 -1.26 -5.95
N VAL A 40 3.18 -0.82 -6.62
CA VAL A 40 1.90 -0.47 -5.99
C VAL A 40 1.07 -1.73 -5.81
N PRO A 41 0.71 -2.12 -4.57
CA PRO A 41 -0.20 -3.23 -4.35
C PRO A 41 -1.56 -2.89 -4.97
N TYR A 42 -2.25 -3.87 -5.55
CA TYR A 42 -3.60 -3.64 -6.06
C TYR A 42 -4.46 -4.90 -6.02
N ILE A 43 -5.77 -4.68 -6.05
CA ILE A 43 -6.78 -5.71 -6.28
C ILE A 43 -7.75 -5.27 -7.36
N ILE A 44 -8.40 -6.25 -8.01
CA ILE A 44 -9.59 -5.98 -8.81
C ILE A 44 -10.80 -6.13 -7.89
N LEU A 45 -11.43 -5.02 -7.55
CA LEU A 45 -12.59 -4.96 -6.66
C LEU A 45 -13.85 -5.52 -7.35
N ASN A 46 -14.01 -5.20 -8.64
CA ASN A 46 -15.13 -5.67 -9.44
C ASN A 46 -14.67 -5.82 -10.89
N ARG A 47 -15.12 -6.89 -11.54
CA ARG A 47 -15.04 -7.06 -12.98
C ARG A 47 -16.43 -7.35 -13.55
N SER A 48 -16.83 -6.57 -14.54
CA SER A 48 -18.10 -6.74 -15.25
C SER A 48 -17.85 -7.04 -16.74
N GLY A 49 -18.75 -7.80 -17.36
CA GLY A 49 -18.66 -8.22 -18.76
C GLY A 49 -17.87 -9.51 -19.00
N SER A 50 -17.49 -9.78 -20.25
CA SER A 50 -16.81 -11.02 -20.64
C SER A 50 -15.30 -10.85 -20.61
N THR A 51 -14.59 -11.72 -19.88
CA THR A 51 -13.12 -11.70 -19.82
C THR A 51 -12.43 -12.09 -21.12
N MET A 52 -13.18 -12.55 -22.12
CA MET A 52 -12.63 -12.87 -23.45
C MET A 52 -12.49 -11.64 -24.36
N GLN A 53 -12.96 -10.47 -23.91
CA GLN A 53 -12.93 -9.22 -24.66
C GLN A 53 -11.98 -8.19 -24.01
N ASN A 54 -12.00 -6.95 -24.49
CA ASN A 54 -11.07 -5.93 -24.04
C ASN A 54 -11.51 -5.39 -22.67
N CYS A 55 -10.77 -5.76 -21.64
CA CYS A 55 -10.98 -5.26 -20.29
C CYS A 55 -10.25 -3.93 -20.08
N ARG A 56 -10.97 -2.92 -19.59
CA ARG A 56 -10.43 -1.60 -19.24
C ARG A 56 -10.74 -1.23 -17.80
N VAL A 57 -9.85 -0.50 -17.16
CA VAL A 57 -10.09 0.05 -15.82
C VAL A 57 -11.02 1.27 -15.97
N THR A 58 -12.17 1.23 -15.30
CA THR A 58 -13.16 2.32 -15.33
C THR A 58 -13.15 3.16 -14.07
N GLU A 59 -12.67 2.60 -12.96
CA GLU A 59 -12.56 3.31 -11.69
C GLU A 59 -11.35 2.79 -10.91
N GLN A 60 -10.74 3.68 -10.12
CA GLN A 60 -9.76 3.32 -9.11
C GLN A 60 -10.12 3.97 -7.78
N ARG A 61 -9.83 3.26 -6.68
CA ARG A 61 -9.99 3.77 -5.32
C ARG A 61 -8.76 3.46 -4.50
N ASP A 62 -8.39 4.37 -3.61
CA ASP A 62 -7.43 4.07 -2.57
C ASP A 62 -8.06 3.08 -1.57
N ARG A 63 -7.33 2.02 -1.21
CA ARG A 63 -7.74 1.04 -0.19
C ARG A 63 -7.40 1.49 1.23
N GLY A 64 -6.70 2.60 1.36
CA GLY A 64 -6.28 3.16 2.64
C GLY A 64 -5.17 2.37 3.29
N TYR A 65 -5.02 2.60 4.59
CA TYR A 65 -4.00 1.99 5.43
C TYR A 65 -4.64 1.01 6.40
N ASP A 66 -3.86 0.04 6.81
CA ASP A 66 -4.20 -0.89 7.87
C ASP A 66 -3.03 -1.00 8.84
N VAL A 67 -3.29 -1.42 10.07
CA VAL A 67 -2.25 -1.60 11.07
C VAL A 67 -1.85 -3.07 11.10
N GLU A 68 -0.59 -3.34 10.79
CA GLU A 68 0.02 -4.65 11.00
C GLU A 68 0.77 -4.67 12.32
N VAL A 69 0.68 -5.79 13.02
CA VAL A 69 1.37 -5.98 14.29
C VAL A 69 2.57 -6.88 14.07
N GLU A 70 3.76 -6.32 14.24
CA GLU A 70 5.01 -7.06 14.25
C GLU A 70 5.42 -7.37 15.69
N TYR A 71 5.92 -8.57 15.90
CA TYR A 71 6.46 -9.00 17.19
C TYR A 71 7.94 -9.31 17.01
N ASP A 72 8.79 -8.58 17.73
CA ASP A 72 10.22 -8.86 17.81
C ASP A 72 10.56 -9.40 19.19
N TRP A 73 11.52 -10.32 19.27
CA TRP A 73 11.92 -10.92 20.54
C TRP A 73 13.19 -10.27 21.06
N ASP A 74 13.04 -9.52 22.16
CA ASP A 74 14.16 -8.94 22.90
C ASP A 74 14.81 -10.03 23.76
N HIS A 75 16.02 -10.44 23.36
CA HIS A 75 16.79 -11.45 24.07
C HIS A 75 17.38 -10.97 25.40
N GLU A 76 17.60 -9.66 25.58
CA GLU A 76 18.16 -9.09 26.81
C GLU A 76 17.07 -9.03 27.89
N ASN A 77 15.91 -8.53 27.52
CA ASN A 77 14.77 -8.38 28.43
C ASN A 77 13.90 -9.64 28.52
N LYS A 78 14.07 -10.59 27.59
CA LYS A 78 13.28 -11.83 27.47
C LYS A 78 11.78 -11.53 27.33
N GLU A 79 11.46 -10.54 26.51
CA GLU A 79 10.11 -10.08 26.26
C GLU A 79 9.84 -9.96 24.76
N TRP A 80 8.55 -10.02 24.39
CA TRP A 80 8.12 -9.76 23.02
C TRP A 80 7.74 -8.29 22.90
N ASP A 81 8.45 -7.57 22.05
CA ASP A 81 8.13 -6.20 21.70
C ASP A 81 7.09 -6.18 20.59
N LYS A 82 5.96 -5.53 20.88
CA LYS A 82 4.88 -5.34 19.92
C LYS A 82 5.06 -3.98 19.23
N THR A 83 5.23 -4.00 17.91
CA THR A 83 5.25 -2.80 17.08
C THR A 83 4.03 -2.78 16.17
N GLU A 84 3.29 -1.68 16.19
CA GLU A 84 2.18 -1.43 15.26
C GLU A 84 2.69 -0.60 14.09
N VAL A 85 2.56 -1.11 12.88
CA VAL A 85 3.06 -0.51 11.65
C VAL A 85 1.88 -0.21 10.72
N GLU A 86 1.73 1.04 10.30
CA GLU A 86 0.73 1.39 9.28
C GLU A 86 1.23 0.99 7.89
N VAL A 87 0.49 0.09 7.23
CA VAL A 87 0.80 -0.42 5.90
C VAL A 87 -0.26 0.03 4.90
N TRP A 88 0.18 0.72 3.85
CA TRP A 88 -0.72 1.12 2.75
C TRP A 88 -1.17 -0.12 1.96
N ARG A 89 -2.48 -0.27 1.77
CA ARG A 89 -3.08 -1.44 1.10
C ARG A 89 -3.16 -1.30 -0.43
N GLY A 90 -2.75 -0.16 -0.98
CA GLY A 90 -2.67 0.06 -2.41
C GLY A 90 -4.02 0.40 -3.06
N LEU A 91 -4.20 0.05 -4.33
CA LEU A 91 -5.36 0.47 -5.12
C LEU A 91 -6.39 -0.64 -5.34
N ALA A 92 -7.67 -0.26 -5.37
CA ALA A 92 -8.79 -1.12 -5.76
C ALA A 92 -9.32 -0.68 -7.13
N LEU A 93 -9.31 -1.60 -8.10
CA LEU A 93 -9.68 -1.33 -9.49
C LEU A 93 -11.08 -1.87 -9.81
N VAL A 94 -11.88 -1.09 -10.52
CA VAL A 94 -13.11 -1.55 -11.17
C VAL A 94 -12.81 -1.72 -12.65
N VAL A 95 -13.12 -2.90 -13.17
CA VAL A 95 -12.84 -3.28 -14.56
C VAL A 95 -14.13 -3.56 -15.30
N PHE A 96 -14.23 -3.01 -16.51
CA PHE A 96 -15.29 -3.33 -17.46
C PHE A 96 -14.67 -3.99 -18.68
N CYS A 97 -15.19 -5.16 -19.06
CA CYS A 97 -14.85 -5.85 -20.29
C CYS A 97 -16.04 -5.77 -21.23
N ASP A 98 -15.81 -5.37 -22.48
CA ASP A 98 -16.87 -5.29 -23.49
C ASP A 98 -17.37 -6.67 -23.96
#